data_AF-A0A4S4MYY0-F1
#
_entry.id   AF-A0A4S4MYY0-F1
#
_cell.length_a   1.000
_cell.length_b   1.000
_cell.length_c   1.000
_cell.angle_alpha   90.00
_cell.angle_beta   90.00
_cell.angle_gamma   90.00
#
_symmetry.space_group_name_H-M   'P 1'
#
loop_
_entity.id
_entity.type
_entity.pdbx_description
1 polymer ?
#
loop_
_entity_poly.entity_id
_entity_poly.type
_entity_poly.pdbx_seq_one_letter_code
_entity_poly.pdbx_strand_id
1 'polypeptide(L)'
;MLLQQTARNPARLRVLALYKELHRLGRDYPDPAYNFHGKLRGLFEKNKDLKDEEEIENAIKLGEYIRNETLALYSLRKYRHLKRMYPFDSLSEISFAKHDPVLNAPTSGARTTPT
;
A
#
# COMPACT_ATOMS: atom_id res chain seq x y z
N MET A 1 -22.67 -42.21 19.08
CA MET A 1 -21.62 -41.64 18.21
C MET A 1 -21.88 -40.14 18.12
N LEU A 2 -20.90 -39.32 18.49
CA LEU A 2 -21.03 -37.87 18.67
C LEU A 2 -21.56 -37.17 17.41
N LEU A 3 -22.62 -36.38 17.58
CA LEU A 3 -23.02 -35.32 16.66
C LEU A 3 -21.93 -34.23 16.69
N GLN A 4 -21.06 -34.21 15.69
CA GLN A 4 -20.12 -33.09 15.50
C GLN A 4 -20.90 -31.85 15.03
N GLN A 5 -21.17 -30.98 16.00
CA GLN A 5 -21.41 -29.55 15.93
C GLN A 5 -21.34 -28.92 14.52
N THR A 6 -22.50 -28.67 13.90
CA THR A 6 -22.66 -27.80 12.72
C THR A 6 -22.65 -26.32 13.12
N ALA A 7 -21.66 -25.90 13.93
CA ALA A 7 -21.42 -24.48 14.17
C ALA A 7 -20.56 -23.94 13.03
N ARG A 8 -20.95 -22.79 12.46
CA ARG A 8 -20.17 -22.06 11.45
C ARG A 8 -18.84 -21.68 12.11
N ASN A 9 -17.78 -22.45 11.84
CA ASN A 9 -16.49 -22.28 12.50
C ASN A 9 -15.96 -20.85 12.21
N PRO A 10 -15.79 -19.98 13.23
CA PRO A 10 -15.37 -18.60 13.04
C PRO A 10 -13.99 -18.51 12.38
N ALA A 11 -13.09 -19.47 12.65
CA ALA A 11 -11.78 -19.55 12.01
C ALA A 11 -11.90 -19.80 10.50
N ARG A 12 -12.84 -20.66 10.05
CA ARG A 12 -13.09 -20.88 8.62
C ARG A 12 -13.45 -19.59 7.88
N LEU A 13 -14.29 -18.74 8.48
CA LEU A 13 -14.68 -17.47 7.87
C LEU A 13 -13.48 -16.50 7.77
N ARG A 14 -12.66 -16.43 8.83
CA ARG A 14 -11.43 -15.64 8.84
C ARG A 14 -10.45 -16.10 7.76
N VAL A 15 -10.20 -17.40 7.65
CA VAL A 15 -9.32 -18.00 6.64
C VAL A 15 -9.80 -17.69 5.22
N LEU A 16 -11.11 -17.81 4.96
CA LEU A 16 -11.69 -17.49 3.64
C LEU A 16 -11.56 -16.00 3.29
N ALA A 17 -11.79 -15.11 4.25
CA ALA A 17 -11.60 -13.67 4.05
C ALA A 17 -10.12 -13.36 3.75
N LEU A 18 -9.20 -13.92 4.54
CA LEU A 18 -7.76 -13.76 4.36
C LEU A 18 -7.28 -14.26 2.99
N TYR A 19 -7.76 -15.42 2.54
CA TYR A 19 -7.43 -15.96 1.21
C TYR A 19 -7.85 -15.00 0.09
N LYS A 20 -9.08 -14.48 0.15
CA LYS A 20 -9.59 -13.53 -0.86
C LYS A 20 -8.81 -12.23 -0.87
N GLU A 21 -8.44 -11.75 0.32
CA GLU A 21 -7.64 -10.54 0.46
C GLU A 21 -6.24 -10.73 -0.13
N LEU A 22 -5.53 -11.78 0.26
CA LEU A 22 -4.22 -12.13 -0.28
C LEU A 22 -4.25 -12.37 -1.79
N HIS A 23 -5.31 -13.03 -2.29
CA HIS A 23 -5.50 -13.21 -3.72
C HIS A 23 -5.74 -11.88 -4.44
N ARG A 24 -6.46 -10.93 -3.83
CA ARG A 24 -6.62 -9.59 -4.42
C ARG A 24 -5.29 -8.86 -4.45
N LEU A 25 -4.55 -8.87 -3.33
CA LEU A 25 -3.25 -8.24 -3.21
C LEU A 25 -2.28 -8.83 -4.23
N GLY A 26 -2.17 -10.15 -4.35
CA GLY A 26 -1.22 -10.81 -5.25
C GLY A 26 -1.27 -10.38 -6.73
N ARG A 27 -2.38 -9.81 -7.21
CA ARG A 27 -2.50 -9.28 -8.58
C ARG A 27 -1.59 -8.07 -8.84
N ASP A 28 -1.36 -7.24 -7.83
CA ASP A 28 -0.58 -6.01 -7.95
C ASP A 28 0.90 -6.21 -7.55
N TYR A 29 1.32 -7.47 -7.32
CA TYR A 29 2.65 -7.80 -6.80
C TYR A 29 3.73 -7.31 -7.76
N PRO A 30 4.79 -6.62 -7.28
CA PRO A 30 5.72 -5.92 -8.16
C PRO A 30 6.57 -6.85 -9.05
N ASP A 31 6.76 -8.09 -8.65
CA ASP A 31 7.55 -9.09 -9.39
C ASP A 31 6.65 -10.15 -10.06
N PRO A 32 6.53 -10.14 -11.41
CA PRO A 32 5.73 -11.12 -12.13
C PRO A 32 6.32 -12.54 -12.10
N ALA A 33 7.63 -12.70 -11.89
CA ALA A 33 8.28 -14.02 -11.85
C ALA A 33 8.06 -14.74 -10.51
N TYR A 34 7.64 -14.02 -9.47
CA TYR A 34 7.52 -14.57 -8.11
C TYR A 34 6.45 -15.68 -7.96
N ASN A 35 5.49 -15.76 -8.90
CA ASN A 35 4.34 -16.66 -8.88
C ASN A 35 3.58 -16.64 -7.53
N PHE A 36 3.12 -15.45 -7.14
CA PHE A 36 2.45 -15.23 -5.85
C PHE A 36 1.24 -16.15 -5.65
N HIS A 37 0.36 -16.26 -6.65
CA HIS A 37 -0.86 -17.07 -6.55
C HIS A 37 -0.57 -18.57 -6.42
N GLY A 38 0.45 -19.09 -7.11
CA GLY A 38 0.87 -20.48 -6.97
C GLY A 38 1.35 -20.78 -5.54
N LYS A 39 2.18 -19.89 -4.98
CA LYS A 39 2.66 -20.01 -3.59
C LYS A 39 1.53 -19.89 -2.57
N LEU A 40 0.61 -18.94 -2.77
CA LEU A 40 -0.56 -18.76 -1.93
C LEU A 40 -1.42 -20.02 -1.91
N ARG A 41 -1.73 -20.58 -3.09
CA ARG A 41 -2.49 -21.82 -3.20
C ARG A 41 -1.79 -22.97 -2.48
N GLY A 42 -0.49 -23.16 -2.71
CA GLY A 42 0.29 -24.20 -2.04
C GLY A 42 0.32 -24.04 -0.51
N LEU A 43 0.37 -22.81 0.00
CA LEU A 43 0.33 -22.54 1.44
C LEU A 43 -1.00 -22.99 2.06
N PHE A 44 -2.13 -22.66 1.43
CA PHE A 44 -3.45 -23.03 1.95
C PHE A 44 -3.75 -24.52 1.76
N GLU A 45 -3.28 -25.13 0.68
CA GLU A 45 -3.43 -26.57 0.44
C GLU A 45 -2.66 -27.40 1.48
N LYS A 46 -1.45 -26.98 1.88
CA LYS A 46 -0.66 -27.65 2.92
C LYS A 46 -1.33 -27.62 4.30
N ASN A 47 -2.11 -26.58 4.59
CA ASN A 47 -2.73 -26.35 5.89
C ASN A 47 -4.22 -26.75 5.93
N LYS A 48 -4.75 -27.40 4.87
CA LYS A 48 -6.20 -27.69 4.74
C LYS A 48 -6.74 -28.69 5.77
N ASP A 49 -5.88 -29.60 6.24
CA ASP A 49 -6.24 -30.72 7.10
C ASP A 49 -5.90 -30.45 8.58
N LEU A 50 -5.49 -29.22 8.92
CA LEU A 50 -5.25 -28.80 10.30
C LEU A 50 -6.53 -28.91 11.12
N LYS A 51 -6.42 -29.51 12.31
CA LYS A 51 -7.54 -29.72 13.25
C LYS A 51 -7.29 -29.10 14.62
N ASP A 52 -6.04 -28.82 14.94
CA ASP A 52 -5.66 -28.17 16.19
C ASP A 52 -5.91 -26.66 16.10
N GLU A 53 -6.52 -26.09 17.14
CA GLU A 53 -6.92 -24.68 17.16
C GLU A 53 -5.71 -23.75 17.22
N GLU A 54 -4.66 -24.12 17.95
CA GLU A 54 -3.44 -23.30 18.05
C GLU A 54 -2.69 -23.27 16.72
N GLU A 55 -2.58 -24.42 16.05
CA GLU A 55 -1.99 -24.51 14.71
C GLU A 55 -2.76 -23.67 13.68
N ILE A 56 -4.09 -23.69 13.73
CA ILE A 56 -4.95 -22.87 12.86
C ILE A 56 -4.70 -21.38 13.09
N GLU A 57 -4.68 -20.93 14.35
CA GLU A 57 -4.43 -19.52 14.67
C GLU A 57 -3.00 -19.10 14.28
N ASN A 58 -2.01 -19.98 14.43
CA ASN A 58 -0.65 -19.70 13.96
C ASN A 58 -0.57 -19.59 12.43
N ALA A 59 -1.28 -20.45 11.70
CA ALA A 59 -1.38 -20.36 10.24
C ALA A 59 -2.09 -19.07 9.78
N ILE A 60 -3.13 -18.64 10.50
CA ILE A 60 -3.80 -17.36 10.25
C ILE A 60 -2.82 -16.20 10.45
N LYS A 61 -2.11 -16.15 11.59
CA LYS A 61 -1.09 -15.12 11.88
C LYS A 61 -0.03 -15.03 10.78
N LEU A 62 0.44 -16.18 10.28
CA LEU A 62 1.38 -16.21 9.16
C LEU A 62 0.79 -15.58 7.89
N GLY A 63 -0.47 -15.89 7.57
CA GLY A 63 -1.16 -15.26 6.43
C GLY A 63 -1.35 -13.75 6.61
N GLU A 64 -1.64 -13.28 7.82
CA GLU A 64 -1.72 -11.85 8.15
C GLU A 64 -0.37 -11.14 8.00
N TYR A 65 0.71 -11.80 8.41
CA TYR A 65 2.06 -11.30 8.20
C TYR A 65 2.35 -11.11 6.70
N ILE A 66 2.05 -12.12 5.87
CA ILE A 66 2.22 -12.03 4.41
C ILE A 66 1.41 -10.87 3.81
N ARG A 67 0.17 -10.66 4.30
CA ARG A 67 -0.68 -9.53 3.89
C ARG A 67 0.01 -8.19 4.17
N ASN A 68 0.51 -8.01 5.39
CA ASN A 68 1.15 -6.76 5.83
C ASN A 68 2.44 -6.48 5.04
N GLU A 69 3.28 -7.50 4.82
CA GLU A 69 4.49 -7.39 3.98
C GLU A 69 4.15 -6.99 2.55
N THR A 70 3.09 -7.57 1.97
CA THR A 70 2.65 -7.23 0.61
C THR A 70 2.17 -5.78 0.52
N LEU A 71 1.43 -5.30 1.52
CA LEU A 71 1.01 -3.89 1.61
C LEU A 71 2.19 -2.93 1.79
N ALA A 72 3.20 -3.34 2.57
CA ALA A 72 4.43 -2.57 2.74
C ALA A 72 5.18 -2.43 1.42
N LEU A 73 5.28 -3.50 0.62
CA LEU A 73 5.87 -3.46 -0.72
C LEU A 73 5.12 -2.50 -1.66
N TYR A 74 3.79 -2.44 -1.60
CA TYR A 74 3.00 -1.45 -2.36
C TYR A 74 3.27 -0.02 -1.95
N SER A 75 3.34 0.22 -0.65
CA SER A 75 3.64 1.52 -0.08
C SER A 75 5.03 1.99 -0.50
N LEU A 76 6.02 1.08 -0.47
CA LEU A 76 7.39 1.35 -0.89
C LEU A 76 7.49 1.63 -2.39
N ARG A 77 6.81 0.85 -3.23
CA ARG A 77 6.75 1.10 -4.69
C ARG A 77 6.17 2.48 -4.98
N LYS A 78 5.06 2.84 -4.33
CA LYS A 78 4.42 4.16 -4.46
C LYS A 78 5.35 5.28 -4.02
N TYR A 79 5.99 5.14 -2.86
CA TYR A 79 6.95 6.11 -2.34
C TYR A 79 8.12 6.32 -3.30
N ARG A 80 8.73 5.24 -3.82
CA ARG A 80 9.83 5.30 -4.79
C ARG A 80 9.44 6.05 -6.07
N HIS A 81 8.20 5.90 -6.54
CA HIS A 81 7.70 6.65 -7.69
C HIS A 81 7.54 8.14 -7.37
N LEU A 82 6.88 8.48 -6.25
CA LEU A 82 6.70 9.86 -5.82
C LEU A 82 8.03 10.59 -5.61
N LYS A 83 9.01 9.94 -4.96
CA LYS A 83 10.35 10.49 -4.76
C LYS A 83 11.07 10.83 -6.07
N ARG A 84 10.81 10.07 -7.15
CA ARG A 84 11.36 10.35 -8.49
C ARG A 84 10.66 11.51 -9.18
N MET A 85 9.36 11.66 -8.96
CA MET A 85 8.54 12.71 -9.60
C MET A 85 8.72 14.07 -8.91
N TYR A 86 9.04 14.08 -7.62
CA TYR A 86 9.25 15.29 -6.82
C TYR A 86 10.64 15.28 -6.17
N PRO A 87 11.72 15.58 -6.93
CA PRO A 87 13.04 15.77 -6.37
C PRO A 87 13.02 16.91 -5.34
N PHE A 88 13.70 16.74 -4.21
CA PHE A 88 13.72 17.70 -3.11
C PHE A 88 14.18 19.11 -3.55
N ASP A 89 14.99 19.21 -4.61
CA ASP A 89 15.51 20.47 -5.16
C ASP A 89 14.40 21.41 -5.67
N SER A 90 13.24 20.90 -6.11
CA SER A 90 12.13 21.75 -6.58
C SER A 90 11.32 22.41 -5.46
N LEU A 91 11.52 22.02 -4.20
CA LEU A 91 10.81 22.59 -3.05
C LEU A 91 11.59 23.74 -2.40
N SER A 92 12.91 23.79 -2.57
CA SER A 92 13.74 24.90 -2.10
C SER A 92 13.52 26.18 -2.90
N GLU A 93 13.10 26.11 -4.17
CA GLU A 93 12.87 27.31 -4.99
C GLU A 93 11.58 28.06 -4.65
N ILE A 94 10.61 27.38 -4.02
CA ILE A 94 9.30 27.96 -3.69
C ILE A 94 9.39 28.86 -2.43
N SER A 95 10.39 28.67 -1.58
CA SER A 95 10.55 29.43 -0.31
C SER A 95 11.38 30.72 -0.41
N PHE A 96 12.08 31.00 -1.51
CA PHE A 96 12.91 32.22 -1.63
C PHE A 96 12.28 33.35 -2.46
N ALA A 97 11.18 33.12 -3.17
CA ALA A 97 10.67 34.08 -4.17
C ALA A 97 9.61 35.09 -3.68
N LYS A 98 9.32 35.22 -2.37
CA LYS A 98 8.15 36.02 -1.92
C LYS A 98 8.31 36.91 -0.69
N HIS A 99 9.49 37.36 -0.30
CA HIS A 99 9.55 38.46 0.67
C HIS A 99 10.80 39.34 0.58
N ASP A 100 10.97 40.05 -0.54
CA ASP A 100 11.77 41.28 -0.56
C ASP A 100 10.82 42.48 -0.32
N PRO A 101 10.87 43.16 0.84
CA PRO A 101 10.02 44.31 1.11
C PRO A 101 10.75 45.62 0.74
N VAL A 102 11.15 45.82 -0.52
CA VAL A 102 11.63 47.14 -0.98
C VAL A 102 11.23 47.37 -2.43
N LEU A 103 10.69 48.57 -2.71
CA LEU A 103 10.34 49.17 -4.01
C LEU A 103 8.86 49.13 -4.44
N ASN A 104 7.99 49.76 -3.64
CA ASN A 104 6.89 50.52 -4.21
C ASN A 104 7.34 51.99 -4.36
N ALA A 105 7.87 52.35 -5.54
CA ALA A 105 7.98 53.75 -5.95
C ALA A 105 6.65 54.16 -6.62
N PRO A 106 6.08 55.33 -6.30
CA PRO A 106 4.78 55.73 -6.82
C PRO A 106 4.83 55.99 -8.33
N THR A 107 3.88 55.38 -9.03
CA THR A 107 3.55 55.60 -10.44
C THR A 107 3.26 57.09 -10.68
N SER A 108 4.19 57.82 -11.31
CA SER A 108 3.94 59.16 -11.85
C SER A 108 3.72 59.05 -13.35
N GLY A 109 2.51 59.40 -13.78
CA GLY A 109 2.13 59.42 -15.18
C GLY A 109 2.78 60.56 -15.94
N ALA A 110 3.27 60.26 -17.14
CA ALA A 110 3.36 61.24 -18.22
C ALA A 110 3.16 60.50 -19.54
N ARG A 111 1.99 60.73 -20.13
CA ARG A 111 1.62 60.34 -21.48
C ARG A 111 1.91 61.56 -22.36
N THR A 112 2.87 61.47 -23.28
CA THR A 112 2.82 62.08 -24.64
C THR A 112 3.97 61.53 -25.49
N THR A 113 3.61 61.04 -26.68
CA THR A 113 4.50 60.71 -27.81
C THR A 113 4.74 61.95 -28.68
N PRO A 114 5.72 61.91 -29.62
CA PRO A 114 6.38 63.11 -30.13
C PRO A 114 5.69 63.68 -31.38
N THR A 115 5.81 65.00 -31.58
CA THR A 115 6.31 65.71 -32.78
C THR A 115 6.40 67.20 -32.44
#